data_AF-A0A1F2FFK8-F1
#
_entry.id   AF-A0A1F2FFK8-F1
#
_cell.length_a   1.000
_cell.length_b   1.000
_cell.length_c   1.000
_cell.angle_alpha   90.00
_cell.angle_beta   90.00
_cell.angle_gamma   90.00
#
_symmetry.space_group_name_H-M   'P 1'
#
loop_
_entity.id
_entity.type
_entity.pdbx_description
1 polymer ?
#
loop_
_entity_poly.entity_id
_entity_poly.type
_entity_poly.pdbx_seq_one_letter_code
_entity_poly.pdbx_strand_id
1 'polypeptide(L)'
;MRSLFLAAAAAHAVLVAVLFTASVDVMLLSGIGIVATLVTGVVGLVRKGIGAGMWAGAVAGLIALLGWGSWLLVWATDPDRNDPVINVWGILLPGLAVIIYLVAAALPSTRRDVAG
;
A
#
# COMPACT_ATOMS: atom_id res chain seq x y z
N MET A 1 9.81 9.78 9.34
CA MET A 1 9.06 8.58 8.91
C MET A 1 7.55 8.82 8.88
N ARG A 2 6.93 9.39 9.92
CA ARG A 2 5.50 9.70 9.98
C ARG A 2 4.88 10.30 8.69
N SER A 3 5.47 11.37 8.16
CA SER A 3 4.96 12.03 6.94
C SER A 3 4.97 11.12 5.70
N LEU A 4 5.95 10.22 5.59
CA LEU A 4 6.02 9.24 4.51
C LEU A 4 4.84 8.26 4.59
N PHE A 5 4.55 7.74 5.78
CA PHE A 5 3.44 6.80 5.96
C PHE A 5 2.07 7.46 5.79
N LEU A 6 1.92 8.73 6.21
CA LEU A 6 0.69 9.49 5.93
C LEU A 6 0.51 9.73 4.42
N ALA A 7 1.58 10.09 3.71
CA ALA A 7 1.53 10.24 2.26
C ALA A 7 1.19 8.91 1.56
N ALA A 8 1.78 7.80 2.00
CA ALA A 8 1.46 6.47 1.49
C ALA A 8 0.00 6.09 1.77
N ALA A 9 -0.50 6.30 2.98
CA ALA A 9 -1.89 6.07 3.35
C ALA A 9 -2.85 6.90 2.47
N ALA A 10 -2.58 8.19 2.29
CA ALA A 10 -3.39 9.07 1.47
C ALA A 10 -3.41 8.62 0.01
N ALA A 11 -2.25 8.30 -0.58
CA ALA A 11 -2.16 7.80 -1.94
C ALA A 11 -2.98 6.53 -2.14
N HIS A 12 -2.85 5.55 -1.23
CA HIS A 12 -3.61 4.31 -1.29
C HIS A 12 -5.10 4.52 -1.08
N ALA A 13 -5.49 5.41 -0.15
CA ALA A 13 -6.89 5.74 0.09
C ALA A 13 -7.55 6.37 -1.14
N VAL A 14 -6.85 7.27 -1.83
CA VAL A 14 -7.32 7.86 -3.09
C VAL A 14 -7.49 6.77 -4.16
N LEU A 15 -6.49 5.91 -4.35
CA LEU A 15 -6.59 4.82 -5.34
C LEU A 15 -7.75 3.86 -5.03
N VAL A 16 -7.95 3.51 -3.75
CA VAL A 16 -9.09 2.71 -3.31
C VAL A 16 -10.40 3.44 -3.57
N ALA A 17 -10.50 4.73 -3.29
CA ALA A 17 -11.71 5.50 -3.59
C ALA A 17 -12.00 5.54 -5.10
N VAL A 18 -10.98 5.71 -5.95
CA VAL A 18 -11.11 5.72 -7.40
C VAL A 18 -11.62 4.38 -7.93
N LEU A 19 -11.17 3.26 -7.35
CA LEU A 19 -11.66 1.91 -7.69
C LEU A 19 -13.20 1.78 -7.61
N PHE A 20 -13.85 2.51 -6.70
CA PHE A 20 -15.30 2.45 -6.50
C PHE A 20 -16.09 3.59 -7.15
N THR A 21 -15.43 4.65 -7.59
CA THR A 21 -16.10 5.90 -7.97
C THR A 21 -15.86 6.31 -9.41
N ALA A 22 -14.81 5.80 -10.06
CA ALA A 22 -14.45 6.19 -11.41
C ALA A 22 -14.29 4.97 -12.33
N SER A 23 -14.63 5.16 -13.60
CA SER A 23 -14.37 4.19 -14.67
C SER A 23 -12.92 4.28 -15.15
N VAL A 24 -11.97 3.99 -14.26
CA VAL A 24 -10.54 3.91 -14.59
C VAL A 24 -10.16 2.44 -14.73
N ASP A 25 -9.30 2.14 -15.71
CA ASP A 25 -8.74 0.80 -15.89
C ASP A 25 -8.05 0.31 -14.60
N VAL A 26 -8.51 -0.83 -14.08
CA VAL A 26 -8.00 -1.43 -12.84
C VAL A 26 -6.53 -1.83 -12.95
N MET A 27 -6.06 -2.18 -14.14
CA MET A 27 -4.65 -2.49 -14.39
C MET A 27 -3.78 -1.24 -14.20
N LEU A 28 -4.24 -0.08 -14.69
CA LEU A 28 -3.57 1.19 -14.49
C LEU A 28 -3.51 1.56 -13.00
N LEU A 29 -4.65 1.47 -12.30
CA LEU A 29 -4.71 1.72 -10.85
C LEU A 29 -3.76 0.82 -10.07
N SER A 30 -3.70 -0.46 -10.45
CA SER A 30 -2.84 -1.46 -9.81
C SER A 30 -1.37 -1.17 -10.05
N GLY A 31 -1.00 -0.78 -11.27
CA GLY A 31 0.35 -0.31 -11.59
C GLY A 31 0.74 0.90 -10.72
N ILE A 32 -0.14 1.90 -10.61
CA ILE A 32 0.11 3.08 -9.78
C ILE A 32 0.25 2.69 -8.30
N GLY A 33 -0.61 1.82 -7.78
CA GLY A 33 -0.56 1.33 -6.40
C GLY A 33 0.73 0.60 -6.07
N ILE A 34 1.22 -0.24 -6.98
CA ILE A 34 2.51 -0.93 -6.85
C ILE A 34 3.65 0.08 -6.83
N VAL A 35 3.67 1.02 -7.79
CA VAL A 35 4.71 2.07 -7.84
C VAL A 35 4.73 2.90 -6.56
N ALA A 36 3.56 3.35 -6.08
CA ALA A 36 3.46 4.10 -4.83
C ALA A 36 4.01 3.30 -3.63
N THR A 37 3.75 2.00 -3.60
CA THR A 37 4.27 1.11 -2.56
C THR A 37 5.78 0.96 -2.62
N LEU A 38 6.33 0.71 -3.82
CA LEU A 38 7.78 0.55 -4.02
C LEU A 38 8.52 1.85 -3.69
N VAL A 39 8.02 3.00 -4.12
CA VAL A 39 8.57 4.32 -3.78
C VAL A 39 8.58 4.52 -2.27
N THR A 40 7.49 4.19 -1.58
CA THR A 40 7.41 4.27 -0.11
C THR A 40 8.48 3.41 0.55
N GLY A 41 8.64 2.16 0.09
CA GLY A 41 9.66 1.23 0.58
C GLY A 41 11.08 1.74 0.35
N VAL A 42 11.41 2.18 -0.86
CA VAL A 42 12.73 2.74 -1.22
C VAL A 42 13.04 3.96 -0.36
N VAL A 43 12.11 4.89 -0.22
CA VAL A 43 12.31 6.08 0.63
C VAL A 43 12.49 5.68 2.09
N GLY A 44 11.77 4.66 2.57
CA GLY A 44 11.94 4.12 3.91
C GLY A 44 13.33 3.52 4.16
N LEU A 45 13.87 2.78 3.17
CA LEU A 45 15.21 2.23 3.21
C LEU A 45 16.30 3.32 3.17
N VAL A 46 16.18 4.27 2.24
CA VAL A 46 17.13 5.40 2.09
C VAL A 46 17.20 6.24 3.37
N ARG A 47 16.06 6.45 4.05
CA ARG A 47 15.98 7.17 5.31
C ARG A 47 16.44 6.36 6.52
N LYS A 48 16.92 5.13 6.32
CA LYS A 48 17.35 4.19 7.37
C LYS A 48 16.30 4.09 8.48
N GLY A 49 15.03 3.89 8.10
CA GLY A 49 13.94 3.73 9.06
C GLY A 49 14.20 2.54 9.98
N ILE A 50 14.15 2.74 11.29
CA ILE A 50 14.31 1.68 12.30
C ILE A 50 13.20 1.88 13.35
N GLY A 51 12.65 0.78 13.87
CA GLY A 51 11.64 0.79 14.94
C GLY A 51 10.27 0.27 14.51
N ALA A 52 9.34 0.24 15.46
CA ALA A 52 8.01 -0.37 15.29
C ALA A 52 7.22 0.23 14.10
N GLY A 53 7.29 1.55 13.92
CA GLY A 53 6.65 2.23 12.78
C GLY A 53 7.21 1.78 11.42
N MET A 54 8.52 1.50 11.32
CA MET A 54 9.10 0.99 10.07
C MET A 54 8.61 -0.41 9.74
N TRP A 55 8.56 -1.30 10.75
CA TRP A 55 8.03 -2.66 10.56
C TRP A 55 6.56 -2.66 10.18
N ALA A 56 5.74 -1.85 10.86
CA ALA A 56 4.33 -1.67 10.49
C ALA A 56 4.18 -1.14 9.06
N GLY A 57 4.99 -0.15 8.67
CA GLY A 57 5.02 0.37 7.30
C GLY A 57 5.44 -0.67 6.26
N ALA A 58 6.41 -1.53 6.57
CA ALA A 58 6.83 -2.62 5.69
C ALA A 58 5.72 -3.66 5.51
N VAL A 59 5.02 -4.03 6.60
CA VAL A 59 3.84 -4.91 6.54
C VAL A 59 2.74 -4.29 5.70
N ALA A 60 2.44 -3.00 5.89
CA ALA A 60 1.48 -2.28 5.05
C ALA A 60 1.87 -2.32 3.57
N GLY A 61 3.16 -2.14 3.27
CA GLY A 61 3.69 -2.25 1.91
C GLY A 61 3.50 -3.65 1.31
N LEU A 62 3.78 -4.71 2.06
CA LEU A 62 3.55 -6.08 1.57
C LEU A 62 2.06 -6.34 1.30
N ILE A 63 1.18 -5.90 2.20
CA ILE A 63 -0.27 -6.02 2.03
C ILE A 63 -0.73 -5.25 0.79
N ALA A 64 -0.23 -4.03 0.59
CA ALA A 64 -0.53 -3.23 -0.60
C ALA A 64 -0.04 -3.91 -1.89
N LEU A 65 1.17 -4.47 -1.90
CA LEU A 65 1.71 -5.21 -3.05
C LEU A 65 0.87 -6.44 -3.37
N LEU A 66 0.43 -7.20 -2.36
CA LEU A 66 -0.46 -8.35 -2.57
C LEU A 66 -1.83 -7.91 -3.09
N GLY A 67 -2.40 -6.84 -2.53
CA GLY A 67 -3.66 -6.27 -2.98
C GLY A 67 -3.60 -5.81 -4.43
N TRP A 68 -2.76 -4.83 -4.74
CA TRP A 68 -2.62 -4.31 -6.10
C TRP A 68 -2.08 -5.36 -7.08
N GLY A 69 -1.13 -6.18 -6.67
CA GLY A 69 -0.56 -7.24 -7.50
C GLY A 69 -1.57 -8.33 -7.86
N SER A 70 -2.57 -8.60 -7.01
CA SER A 70 -3.60 -9.59 -7.32
C SER A 70 -4.43 -9.21 -8.57
N TRP A 71 -4.64 -7.92 -8.83
CA TRP A 71 -5.31 -7.46 -10.06
C TRP A 71 -4.48 -7.74 -11.31
N LEU A 72 -3.15 -7.57 -11.23
CA LEU A 72 -2.26 -7.94 -12.33
C LEU A 72 -2.30 -9.44 -12.59
N LEU A 73 -2.37 -10.24 -11.52
CA LEU A 73 -2.50 -11.68 -11.64
C LEU A 73 -3.82 -12.05 -12.32
N VAL A 74 -4.96 -11.54 -11.83
CA VAL A 74 -6.28 -11.76 -12.43
C VAL A 74 -6.25 -11.38 -13.92
N TRP A 75 -5.76 -10.19 -14.25
CA TRP A 75 -5.66 -9.74 -15.64
C TRP A 75 -4.79 -10.65 -16.52
N ALA A 76 -3.69 -11.17 -15.97
CA ALA A 76 -2.77 -12.04 -16.70
C ALA A 76 -3.33 -13.47 -16.89
N THR A 77 -4.19 -13.93 -15.97
CA THR A 77 -4.72 -15.30 -15.96
C THR A 77 -6.13 -15.44 -16.52
N ASP A 78 -6.85 -14.34 -16.71
CA ASP A 78 -8.22 -14.36 -17.24
C ASP A 78 -8.21 -14.19 -18.77
N PRO A 79 -8.57 -15.24 -19.55
CA PRO A 79 -8.69 -15.15 -20.99
C PRO A 79 -9.88 -14.28 -21.44
N ASP A 80 -10.93 -14.18 -20.62
CA ASP A 80 -12.16 -13.44 -20.91
C ASP A 80 -12.16 -12.11 -20.15
N ARG A 81 -11.20 -11.25 -20.52
CA ARG A 81 -10.89 -9.94 -19.88
C ARG A 81 -12.06 -8.95 -19.76
N ASN A 82 -13.23 -9.27 -20.32
CA ASN A 82 -14.41 -8.42 -20.35
C ASN A 82 -15.49 -8.87 -19.36
N ASP A 83 -15.36 -10.03 -18.73
CA ASP A 83 -16.33 -10.49 -17.74
C ASP A 83 -16.09 -9.80 -16.38
N PRO A 84 -17.16 -9.48 -15.63
CA PRO A 84 -17.01 -8.86 -14.32
C PRO A 84 -16.42 -9.86 -13.31
N VAL A 85 -15.15 -9.67 -12.95
CA VAL A 85 -14.46 -10.49 -11.93
C VAL A 85 -14.49 -9.81 -10.57
N ILE A 86 -14.90 -10.55 -9.53
CA ILE A 86 -14.81 -10.10 -8.13
C ILE A 86 -13.47 -10.55 -7.54
N ASN A 87 -12.48 -9.66 -7.55
CA ASN A 87 -11.21 -9.88 -6.86
C ASN A 87 -11.28 -9.34 -5.41
N VAL A 88 -11.69 -10.21 -4.48
CA VAL A 88 -11.85 -9.86 -3.06
C VAL A 88 -10.55 -9.30 -2.46
N TRP A 89 -9.41 -9.90 -2.80
CA TRP A 89 -8.10 -9.49 -2.27
C TRP A 89 -7.66 -8.14 -2.80
N GLY A 90 -7.86 -7.91 -4.10
CA GLY A 90 -7.58 -6.64 -4.75
C GLY A 90 -8.45 -5.49 -4.27
N ILE A 91 -9.59 -5.78 -3.64
CA ILE A 91 -10.48 -4.79 -3.03
C ILE A 91 -10.09 -4.55 -1.56
N LEU A 92 -9.96 -5.60 -0.76
CA LEU A 92 -9.83 -5.47 0.70
C LEU A 92 -8.42 -5.13 1.16
N LEU A 93 -7.39 -5.74 0.55
CA LEU A 93 -6.02 -5.58 1.02
C LEU A 93 -5.49 -4.14 0.85
N PRO A 94 -5.73 -3.43 -0.27
CA PRO A 94 -5.31 -2.03 -0.37
C PRO A 94 -5.95 -1.13 0.68
N GLY A 95 -7.22 -1.33 1.01
CA GLY A 95 -7.90 -0.62 2.09
C GLY A 95 -7.30 -0.94 3.47
N LEU A 96 -6.98 -2.22 3.73
CA LEU A 96 -6.29 -2.62 4.95
C LEU A 96 -4.89 -1.99 5.06
N ALA A 97 -4.15 -1.91 3.95
CA ALA A 97 -2.83 -1.28 3.93
C ALA A 97 -2.90 0.20 4.34
N VAL A 98 -3.94 0.94 3.94
CA VAL A 98 -4.17 2.33 4.38
C VAL A 98 -4.21 2.40 5.91
N ILE A 99 -5.02 1.54 6.54
CA ILE A 99 -5.18 1.50 7.99
C ILE A 99 -3.83 1.23 8.67
N ILE A 100 -3.07 0.26 8.16
CA ILE A 100 -1.78 -0.10 8.76
C ILE A 100 -0.73 0.99 8.54
N TYR A 101 -0.73 1.70 7.40
CA TYR A 101 0.12 2.89 7.22
C TYR A 101 -0.24 4.01 8.20
N LEU A 102 -1.52 4.21 8.51
CA LEU A 102 -1.93 5.18 9.54
C LEU A 102 -1.44 4.76 10.93
N VAL A 103 -1.52 3.46 11.27
CA VAL A 103 -0.93 2.91 12.50
C VAL A 103 0.58 3.14 12.52
N ALA A 104 1.29 2.82 11.44
CA ALA A 104 2.73 3.04 11.31
C ALA A 104 3.12 4.51 11.51
N ALA A 105 2.27 5.44 11.05
CA ALA A 105 2.45 6.88 11.23
C ALA A 105 2.23 7.34 12.68
N ALA A 106 1.36 6.67 13.43
CA ALA A 106 1.05 6.97 14.83
C ALA A 106 2.06 6.36 15.81
N LEU A 107 2.78 5.31 15.41
CA LEU A 107 3.78 4.67 16.26
C LEU A 107 4.99 5.60 16.52
N PRO A 108 5.56 5.58 17.74
CA PRO A 108 6.75 6.34 18.06
C PRO A 108 7.93 5.93 17.17
N SER A 109 8.63 6.91 16.59
CA SER A 109 9.98 6.69 16.09
C SER A 109 10.88 6.54 17.30
N THR A 110 11.20 5.31 17.69
CA THR A 110 11.98 5.00 18.90
C THR A 110 13.22 5.91 19.01
N ARG A 111 13.20 6.87 19.94
CA ARG A 111 14.42 7.32 20.62
C ARG A 111 14.78 6.19 21.57
N ARG A 112 15.83 5.44 21.28
CA ARG A 112 16.56 4.72 22.33
C ARG A 112 17.47 5.75 23.00
N ASP A 113 16.89 6.61 23.82
CA ASP A 113 17.67 7.27 24.88
C ASP A 113 17.80 6.24 26.01
N VAL A 114 18.65 5.23 25.79
CA VAL A 114 19.17 4.45 26.92
C VAL A 114 20.34 5.26 27.42
N ALA A 115 20.10 6.01 28.49
CA ALA A 115 21.09 6.80 29.20
C ALA A 115 22.35 5.95 29.46
N GLY A 116 23.50 6.48 29.04
CA GLY A 116 24.81 6.05 29.51
C GLY A 116 25.16 6.71 30.84
#